data_AF-A0A7W1F1F4-F1
#
_entry.id   AF-A0A7W1F1F4-F1
#
_cell.length_a   1.000
_cell.length_b   1.000
_cell.length_c   1.000
_cell.angle_alpha   90.00
_cell.angle_beta   90.00
_cell.angle_gamma   90.00
#
_symmetry.space_group_name_H-M   'P 1'
#
loop_
_entity.id
_entity.type
_entity.pdbx_description
1 polymer ?
#
loop_
_entity_poly.entity_id
_entity_poly.type
_entity_poly.pdbx_seq_one_letter_code
_entity_poly.pdbx_strand_id
1 'polypeptide(L)' 'MNKGLTIKTGQTHVHRYVPELLQRTRSGEIDPSFVVTHRLPLSRAAEGYDMFKNKRDGCITVVLDPVA' A
#
# COMPACT_ATOMS: atom_id res chain seq x y z
N MET A 1 23.53 15.98 -20.44
CA MET A 1 22.48 14.95 -20.56
C MET A 1 23.01 13.84 -21.47
N ASN A 2 24.00 13.04 -21.02
CA ASN A 2 24.86 12.21 -21.90
C ASN A 2 24.95 10.72 -21.49
N LYS A 3 24.02 10.22 -20.66
CA LYS A 3 24.10 8.86 -20.07
C LYS A 3 23.16 7.82 -20.70
N GLY A 4 22.41 8.17 -21.75
CA GLY A 4 21.45 7.24 -22.38
C GLY A 4 20.34 6.72 -21.45
N LEU A 5 20.04 7.46 -20.37
CA LEU A 5 19.03 7.04 -19.39
C LEU A 5 17.62 7.29 -19.91
N THR A 6 16.76 6.29 -19.79
CA THR A 6 15.31 6.46 -19.98
C THR A 6 14.64 6.60 -18.63
N ILE A 7 13.98 7.73 -18.41
CA ILE A 7 13.19 7.99 -17.20
C ILE A 7 11.72 7.77 -17.57
N LYS A 8 11.06 6.82 -16.91
CA LYS A 8 9.61 6.60 -17.02
C LYS A 8 8.95 7.02 -15.73
N THR A 9 8.00 7.93 -15.82
CA THR A 9 7.21 8.44 -14.70
C THR A 9 5.72 8.37 -15.04
N GLY A 10 4.87 8.53 -14.04
CA GLY A 10 3.42 8.58 -14.21
C GLY A 10 2.69 7.98 -13.03
N GLN A 11 1.39 8.23 -12.97
CA GLN A 11 0.51 7.51 -12.05
C GLN A 11 0.38 6.06 -12.49
N THR A 12 0.31 5.13 -11.54
CA THR A 12 0.15 3.71 -11.83
C THR A 12 -1.15 3.47 -12.60
N HIS A 13 -1.08 2.75 -13.72
CA HIS A 13 -2.27 2.34 -14.48
C HIS A 13 -2.96 1.15 -13.78
N VAL A 14 -3.56 1.41 -12.62
CA VAL A 14 -4.09 0.39 -11.69
C VAL A 14 -4.97 -0.65 -12.39
N HIS A 15 -5.95 -0.22 -13.20
CA HIS A 15 -6.88 -1.12 -13.88
C HIS A 15 -6.22 -2.13 -14.85
N ARG A 16 -5.01 -1.84 -15.34
CA ARG A 16 -4.26 -2.78 -16.20
C ARG A 16 -3.66 -3.92 -15.39
N TYR A 17 -3.28 -3.67 -14.14
CA TYR A 17 -2.51 -4.63 -13.33
C TYR A 17 -3.36 -5.35 -12.28
N VAL A 18 -4.46 -4.75 -11.81
CA VAL A 18 -5.33 -5.35 -10.78
C VAL A 18 -5.79 -6.77 -11.11
N PRO A 19 -6.24 -7.11 -12.34
CA PRO A 19 -6.72 -8.46 -12.63
C PRO A 19 -5.65 -9.53 -12.43
N GLU A 20 -4.43 -9.27 -12.90
CA GLU A 20 -3.29 -10.18 -12.79
C GLU A 20 -2.82 -10.29 -11.33
N LEU A 21 -2.62 -9.15 -10.65
CA LEU A 21 -2.17 -9.13 -9.27
C LEU A 21 -3.16 -9.85 -8.34
N LEU A 22 -4.46 -9.67 -8.57
CA LEU A 22 -5.48 -10.37 -7.79
C LEU A 22 -5.41 -11.89 -7.99
N GLN A 23 -5.16 -12.37 -9.21
CA GLN A 23 -4.99 -13.80 -9.47
C GLN A 23 -3.77 -14.37 -8.74
N ARG A 24 -2.62 -13.67 -8.81
CA ARG A 24 -1.39 -14.08 -8.11
C ARG A 24 -1.56 -14.08 -6.58
N THR A 25 -2.33 -13.12 -6.04
CA THR A 25 -2.66 -13.12 -4.61
C THR A 25 -3.56 -14.31 -4.24
N ARG A 26 -4.58 -14.59 -5.07
CA ARG A 26 -5.51 -15.72 -4.83
C ARG A 26 -4.85 -17.09 -4.98
N SER A 27 -3.87 -17.23 -5.86
CA SER A 27 -3.09 -18.46 -6.03
C SER A 27 -2.05 -18.67 -4.93
N GLY A 28 -1.82 -17.67 -4.08
CA GLY A 28 -0.80 -17.70 -3.03
C GLY A 28 0.62 -17.48 -3.56
N GLU A 29 0.79 -17.09 -4.83
CA GLU A 29 2.10 -16.72 -5.38
C GLU A 29 2.67 -15.46 -4.70
N ILE A 30 1.77 -14.56 -4.27
CA ILE A 30 2.12 -13.33 -3.56
C ILE A 30 1.18 -13.17 -2.37
N ASP A 31 1.74 -12.94 -1.18
CA ASP A 31 0.98 -12.47 -0.02
C ASP A 31 1.36 -11.00 0.25
N PRO A 32 0.50 -10.02 -0.07
CA PRO A 32 0.79 -8.61 0.22
C PRO A 32 0.45 -8.22 1.66
N SER A 33 -0.09 -9.11 2.49
CA SER A 33 -0.59 -8.74 3.83
C SER A 33 0.51 -8.19 4.75
N PHE A 34 1.78 -8.57 4.54
CA PHE A 34 2.91 -8.10 5.34
C PHE A 34 3.12 -6.59 5.33
N VAL A 35 2.63 -5.86 4.31
CA VAL A 35 2.74 -4.39 4.30
C VAL A 35 1.76 -3.73 5.28
N VAL A 36 0.70 -4.44 5.67
CA VAL A 36 -0.31 -3.93 6.61
C VAL A 36 0.17 -4.13 8.04
N THR A 37 0.86 -3.13 8.57
CA THR A 37 1.39 -3.16 9.95
C THR A 37 0.36 -2.83 11.01
N HIS A 38 -0.65 -2.02 10.68
CA HIS A 38 -1.63 -1.53 11.64
C HIS A 38 -3.05 -1.61 11.08
N ARG A 39 -4.00 -2.00 11.92
CA ARG A 39 -5.44 -1.98 11.63
C ARG A 39 -6.14 -1.19 12.73
N LEU A 40 -6.92 -0.19 12.34
CA LEU A 40 -7.60 0.71 13.28
C LEU A 40 -9.06 0.92 12.85
N PRO A 41 -9.99 1.17 13.80
CA PRO A 41 -11.34 1.59 13.46
C PRO A 41 -11.32 2.97 12.82
N LEU A 42 -12.36 3.28 12.03
CA LEU A 42 -12.48 4.59 11.36
C LEU A 42 -12.44 5.78 12.34
N SER A 43 -12.94 5.61 13.57
CA SER A 43 -12.91 6.62 14.63
C SER A 43 -11.49 7.05 15.04
N ARG A 44 -10.48 6.24 14.73
CA ARG A 44 -9.05 6.52 14.99
C ARG A 44 -8.27 6.90 13.74
N ALA A 45 -8.94 7.29 12.65
CA ALA A 45 -8.28 7.67 11.41
C ALA A 45 -7.19 8.74 11.63
N ALA A 46 -7.47 9.78 12.42
CA ALA A 46 -6.50 10.85 12.70
C ALA A 46 -5.19 10.34 13.32
N GLU A 47 -5.28 9.38 14.25
CA GLU A 47 -4.12 8.71 14.85
C GLU A 47 -3.34 7.91 13.80
N GLY A 48 -4.05 7.14 12.96
CA GLY A 48 -3.43 6.38 11.86
C GLY A 48 -2.68 7.27 10.87
N TYR A 49 -3.25 8.43 10.51
CA TYR A 49 -2.58 9.42 9.66
C TYR A 49 -1.33 10.01 10.32
N ASP A 50 -1.38 10.35 11.63
CA ASP A 50 -0.22 10.86 12.36
C ASP A 50 0.90 9.82 12.46
N MET A 51 0.56 8.58 12.75
CA MET A 51 1.50 7.45 12.82
C MET A 51 2.19 7.21 11.47
N PHE A 52 1.43 7.15 10.37
CA PHE A 52 1.97 6.96 9.02
C PHE A 52 2.87 8.13 8.60
N LYS A 53 2.42 9.37 8.82
CA LYS A 53 3.17 10.59 8.48
C LYS A 53 4.51 10.66 9.21
N ASN A 54 4.51 10.34 10.51
CA ASN A 54 5.70 10.45 11.36
C ASN A 54 6.51 9.14 11.43
N LYS A 55 6.11 8.08 10.71
CA LYS A 55 6.77 6.76 10.69
C LYS A 55 7.01 6.18 12.09
N ARG A 56 6.04 6.34 12.98
CA ARG A 56 6.10 5.78 14.35
C ARG A 56 5.78 4.28 14.32
N ASP A 57 6.25 3.58 15.35
CA ASP A 57 5.87 2.18 15.62
C ASP A 57 6.12 1.21 14.47
N GLY A 58 7.11 1.49 13.62
CA GLY A 58 7.40 0.68 12.44
C GLY A 58 6.28 0.68 11.38
N CYS A 59 5.42 1.71 11.38
CA CYS A 59 4.29 1.80 10.46
C CYS A 59 4.71 1.81 8.99
N ILE A 60 4.28 0.78 8.25
CA ILE A 60 4.40 0.68 6.78
C ILE A 60 3.10 1.11 6.12
N THR A 61 1.96 0.56 6.55
CA THR A 61 0.62 0.91 6.07
C THR A 61 -0.39 0.67 7.17
N VAL A 62 -1.34 1.61 7.28
CA VAL A 62 -2.52 1.52 8.14
C VAL A 62 -3.72 1.16 7.28
N VAL A 63 -4.47 0.14 7.67
CA VAL A 63 -5.80 -0.14 7.11
C VAL A 63 -6.85 0.35 8.10
N LEU A 64 -7.74 1.22 7.64
CA LEU A 64 -8.90 1.65 8.41
C LEU A 64 -10.04 0.67 8.17
N ASP A 65 -10.43 -0.03 9.22
CA ASP A 65 -11.53 -0.99 9.20
C ASP A 65 -12.82 -0.29 9.67
N PRO A 66 -13.84 -0.14 8.80
CA PRO A 66 -15.07 0.55 9.15
C PRO A 66 -15.99 -0.27 10.08
N VAL A 67 -15.72 -1.56 10.29
CA VAL A 67 -16.55 -2.44 11.12
C VAL A 67 -15.85 -2.93 12.40
N ALA A 68 -14.62 -2.47 12.66
CA ALA A 68 -13.85 -2.79 13.86
C ALA A 68 -14.25 -1.97 15.09
#